data_AF-A0A842NBY3-F1
#
_entry.id   AF-A0A842NBY3-F1
#
_cell.length_a   1.000
_cell.length_b   1.000
_cell.length_c   1.000
_cell.angle_alpha   90.00
_cell.angle_beta   90.00
_cell.angle_gamma   90.00
#
_symmetry.space_group_name_H-M   'P 1'
#
loop_
_entity.id
_entity.type
_entity.pdbx_description
1 polymer ?
#
loop_
_entity_poly.entity_id
_entity_poly.type
_entity_poly.pdbx_seq_one_letter_code
_entity_poly.pdbx_strand_id
1 'polypeptide(L)' 'MITYYRTIKGLEKIKGQKEYKKNSWVKVISPTPEEVKFLDDKFNFDKDLINDALDPNEVPRIEKEGQNIYIYLRI' A
#
# COMPACT_ATOMS: atom_id res chain seq x y z
N MET A 1 -0.07 -9.44 -5.01
CA MET A 1 -1.56 -9.46 -5.07
C MET A 1 -2.16 -8.26 -4.32
N ILE A 2 -2.88 -7.38 -5.02
CA ILE A 2 -3.57 -6.20 -4.45
C ILE A 2 -5.02 -6.54 -4.04
N THR A 3 -5.44 -6.13 -2.84
CA THR A 3 -6.81 -6.28 -2.31
C THR A 3 -7.34 -4.98 -1.73
N TYR A 4 -8.61 -4.67 -1.97
CA TYR A 4 -9.28 -3.45 -1.46
C TYR A 4 -10.27 -3.76 -0.33
N TYR A 5 -10.22 -2.94 0.72
CA TYR A 5 -11.13 -2.96 1.86
C TYR A 5 -11.78 -1.59 2.03
N ARG A 6 -13.00 -1.54 2.58
CA ARG A 6 -13.67 -0.28 2.93
C ARG A 6 -14.58 -0.48 4.13
N THR A 7 -14.71 0.57 4.93
CA THR A 7 -15.65 0.60 6.04
C THR A 7 -17.00 1.10 5.55
N ILE A 8 -17.99 0.20 5.41
CA ILE A 8 -19.38 0.55 5.06
C ILE A 8 -20.29 0.36 6.29
N LYS A 9 -20.16 -0.78 6.97
CA LYS A 9 -20.77 -1.10 8.28
C LYS A 9 -19.82 -1.90 9.19
N GLY A 10 -18.53 -1.68 9.02
CA GLY A 10 -17.44 -2.55 9.49
C GLY A 10 -16.41 -2.73 8.38
N LEU A 11 -15.22 -3.26 8.70
CA LEU A 11 -14.18 -3.49 7.70
C LEU A 11 -14.55 -4.67 6.81
N GLU A 12 -15.00 -4.38 5.59
CA GLU A 12 -15.39 -5.41 4.62
C GLU A 12 -14.42 -5.44 3.44
N LYS A 13 -14.04 -6.65 3.03
CA LYS A 13 -13.32 -6.88 1.76
C LYS A 13 -14.30 -6.63 0.62
N ILE A 14 -13.96 -5.74 -0.30
CA ILE A 14 -14.84 -5.47 -1.43
C ILE A 14 -14.63 -6.56 -2.49
N LYS A 15 -15.61 -7.45 -2.65
CA LYS A 15 -15.59 -8.49 -3.70
C LYS A 15 -15.72 -7.86 -5.08
N GLY A 16 -14.88 -8.29 -6.02
CA GLY A 16 -14.96 -7.89 -7.43
C GLY A 16 -14.44 -6.48 -7.75
N GLN A 17 -13.91 -5.75 -6.76
CA GLN A 17 -13.32 -4.44 -7.02
C GLN A 17 -11.93 -4.60 -7.65
N LYS A 18 -11.85 -4.27 -8.95
CA LYS A 18 -10.59 -4.25 -9.71
C LYS A 18 -9.81 -2.94 -9.58
N GLU A 19 -10.47 -1.88 -9.10
CA GLU A 19 -9.91 -0.53 -9.11
C GLU A 19 -10.06 0.17 -7.76
N TYR A 20 -9.10 1.03 -7.44
CA TYR A 20 -9.16 1.92 -6.28
C TYR A 20 -10.42 2.78 -6.23
N LYS A 21 -10.93 3.00 -5.01
CA LYS A 21 -11.95 4.02 -4.70
C LYS A 21 -11.50 4.82 -3.48
N LYS A 22 -11.89 6.10 -3.43
CA LYS A 22 -11.62 6.97 -2.28
C LYS A 22 -12.15 6.35 -0.98
N ASN A 23 -11.39 6.51 0.10
CA ASN A 23 -11.66 5.95 1.44
C ASN A 23 -11.60 4.42 1.49
N SER A 24 -10.80 3.79 0.62
CA SER A 24 -10.47 2.37 0.69
C SER A 24 -9.08 2.14 1.29
N TRP A 25 -8.94 1.06 2.06
CA TRP A 25 -7.63 0.52 2.42
C TRP A 25 -7.16 -0.43 1.30
N VAL A 26 -5.97 -0.14 0.77
CA VAL A 26 -5.28 -0.98 -0.21
C VAL A 26 -4.30 -1.88 0.54
N LYS A 27 -4.53 -3.19 0.50
CA LYS A 27 -3.64 -4.20 1.07
C LYS A 27 -2.88 -4.87 -0.05
N VAL A 28 -1.56 -4.88 0.03
CA VAL A 28 -0.68 -5.50 -0.95
C VAL A 28 0.18 -6.53 -0.22
N ILE A 29 0.24 -7.75 -0.74
CA ILE A 29 1.12 -8.80 -0.23
C ILE A 29 1.94 -9.32 -1.40
N SER A 30 3.26 -9.41 -1.21
CA SER A 30 4.23 -9.92 -2.18
C SER A 30 3.92 -9.44 -3.60
N PRO A 31 4.01 -8.11 -3.85
CA PRO A 31 3.67 -7.54 -5.14
C PRO A 31 4.58 -8.07 -6.24
N THR A 32 4.04 -8.26 -7.45
CA THR A 32 4.88 -8.48 -8.64
C THR A 32 5.48 -7.15 -9.12
N PRO A 33 6.54 -7.16 -9.94
CA PRO A 33 7.11 -5.93 -10.49
C PRO A 33 6.09 -5.06 -11.24
N GLU A 34 5.12 -5.69 -11.93
CA GLU A 34 4.03 -5.00 -12.61
C GLU A 34 3.06 -4.34 -11.63
N GLU A 35 2.76 -4.99 -10.51
CA GLU A 35 1.94 -4.41 -9.43
C GLU A 35 2.67 -3.23 -8.76
N VAL A 36 3.98 -3.32 -8.54
CA VAL A 36 4.78 -2.20 -8.01
C VAL A 36 4.72 -1.01 -8.95
N LYS A 37 4.91 -1.23 -10.26
CA LYS A 37 4.79 -0.18 -11.26
C LYS A 37 3.39 0.44 -11.28
N PHE A 38 2.34 -0.38 -11.18
CA PHE A 38 0.97 0.12 -11.10
C PHE A 38 0.72 1.01 -9.87
N LEU A 39 1.30 0.66 -8.72
CA LEU A 39 1.16 1.45 -7.49
C LEU A 39 1.86 2.80 -7.61
N ASP A 40 3.06 2.83 -8.18
CA ASP A 40 3.80 4.05 -8.51
C ASP A 40 2.97 4.94 -9.47
N ASP A 41 2.62 4.41 -10.64
CA ASP A 41 1.90 5.16 -11.68
C ASP A 41 0.53 5.69 -11.19
N LYS A 42 -0.19 4.92 -10.37
CA LYS A 42 -1.57 5.27 -9.96
C LYS A 42 -1.65 6.15 -8.72
N PHE A 43 -0.73 5.98 -7.77
CA PHE A 43 -0.76 6.68 -6.49
C PHE A 43 0.38 7.67 -6.31
N ASN A 44 1.27 7.79 -7.30
CA ASN A 44 2.50 8.56 -7.21
C ASN A 44 3.32 8.14 -5.97
N PHE A 45 3.36 6.83 -5.73
CA PHE A 45 4.05 6.22 -4.62
C PHE A 45 5.50 6.01 -5.02
N ASP A 46 6.44 6.59 -4.29
CA ASP A 46 7.86 6.42 -4.59
C ASP A 46 8.22 4.92 -4.56
N LYS A 47 8.82 4.44 -5.66
CA LYS A 47 9.25 3.04 -5.79
C LYS A 47 10.27 2.67 -4.72
N ASP A 48 11.11 3.60 -4.31
CA ASP A 48 12.11 3.35 -3.28
C ASP A 48 11.44 3.02 -1.95
N LEU A 49 10.34 3.71 -1.61
CA LEU A 49 9.54 3.39 -0.42
C LEU A 49 8.91 2.00 -0.47
N ILE A 50 8.49 1.52 -1.65
CA ILE A 50 7.98 0.16 -1.83
C ILE A 50 9.11 -0.86 -1.70
N ASN A 51 10.30 -0.56 -2.26
CA ASN A 51 11.46 -1.43 -2.15
C ASN A 51 11.93 -1.56 -0.70
N ASP A 52 11.97 -0.45 0.05
CA ASP A 52 12.25 -0.44 1.50
C ASP A 52 11.26 -1.34 2.25
N ALA A 53 9.97 -1.30 1.87
CA ALA A 53 8.94 -2.13 2.51
C ALA A 53 9.08 -3.63 2.21
N LEU A 54 9.86 -3.98 1.18
CA LEU A 54 10.17 -5.35 0.80
C LEU A 54 11.54 -5.82 1.33
N ASP A 55 12.39 -4.92 1.82
CA ASP A 55 13.71 -5.26 2.38
C ASP A 55 13.57 -5.87 3.79
N PRO A 56 13.97 -7.14 3.99
CA PRO A 56 13.95 -7.77 5.32
C PRO A 56 14.86 -7.09 6.36
N ASN A 57 15.81 -6.26 5.92
CA ASN A 57 16.76 -5.55 6.77
C ASN A 57 16.35 -4.11 7.08
N GLU A 58 15.21 -3.65 6.55
CA GLU A 58 14.70 -2.30 6.80
C GLU A 58 14.48 -2.05 8.30
N VAL A 59 14.78 -0.83 8.74
CA VAL A 59 14.65 -0.42 10.14
C VAL A 59 13.27 0.18 10.40
N PRO A 60 12.63 -0.10 11.55
CA PRO A 60 11.37 0.53 11.89
C PRO A 60 11.52 2.06 12.00
N ARG A 61 10.67 2.80 11.29
CA ARG A 61 10.67 4.26 11.28
C ARG A 61 9.29 4.82 10.95
N ILE A 62 9.08 6.07 11.35
CA ILE A 62 7.89 6.87 10.99
C ILE A 62 8.39 8.12 10.30
N GLU A 63 7.91 8.35 9.08
CA GLU A 63 8.34 9.46 8.24
C GLU A 63 7.11 10.23 7.74
N LYS A 64 7.26 11.55 7.56
CA LYS A 64 6.22 12.42 7.05
C LYS A 64 6.74 13.17 5.84
N GLU A 65 6.05 13.03 4.72
CA GLU A 65 6.34 13.76 3.49
C GLU A 65 5.07 14.48 3.02
N GLY A 66 5.06 15.81 3.14
CA GLY A 66 3.87 16.61 2.84
C GLY A 66 2.67 16.19 3.70
N GLN A 67 1.64 15.64 3.03
CA GLN A 67 0.43 15.12 3.67
C GLN A 67 0.44 13.61 3.91
N ASN A 68 1.49 12.93 3.44
CA ASN A 68 1.65 11.48 3.58
C ASN A 68 2.42 11.14 4.86
N ILE A 69 2.06 10.01 5.45
CA ILE A 69 2.78 9.41 6.58
C ILE A 69 3.15 7.99 6.18
N TYR A 70 4.44 7.67 6.28
CA TYR A 70 4.98 6.34 6.03
C TYR A 70 5.39 5.71 7.36
N ILE A 71 5.05 4.43 7.52
CA ILE A 71 5.31 3.69 8.76
C ILE A 71 5.88 2.33 8.36
N TYR A 72 7.14 2.12 8.72
CA TYR A 72 7.83 0.84 8.57
C TYR A 72 7.86 0.14 9.93
N LEU A 73 7.39 -1.10 9.95
CA LEU A 73 7.30 -1.91 11.15
C LEU A 73 8.01 -3.24 10.90
N ARG A 74 8.80 -3.67 11.89
CA ARG A 74 9.36 -5.02 11.96
C ARG A 74 8.61 -5.77 13.05
N ILE A 75 8.00 -6.90 12.69
CA ILE A 75 7.17 -7.74 13.57
C ILE A 75 7.89 -9.05 13.82
#